data_AF-A0AAU2CKX7-F1
#
_entry.id   AF-A0AAU2CKX7-F1
#
_cell.length_a   1.000
_cell.length_b   1.000
_cell.length_c   1.000
_cell.angle_alpha   90.00
_cell.angle_beta   90.00
_cell.angle_gamma   90.00
#
_symmetry.space_group_name_H-M   'P 1'
#
loop_
_entity.id
_entity.type
_entity.pdbx_description
1 polymer ?
#
loop_
_entity_poly.entity_id
_entity_poly.type
_entity_poly.pdbx_seq_one_letter_code
_entity_poly.pdbx_strand_id
1 'polypeptide(L)' 'MSSHPGPPPPACGCLPAWPALTTVIEGTAHPVVPSPAHTPASALYLARCTGCGAAYTGPWKRLSTSSRAA' A
#
# COMPACT_ATOMS: atom_id res chain seq x y z
N MET A 1 33.39 -5.61 5.96
CA MET A 1 32.00 -5.27 6.35
C MET A 1 31.41 -4.50 5.18
N SER A 2 30.85 -5.19 4.19
CA SER A 2 30.35 -4.54 2.96
C SER A 2 28.92 -4.10 3.21
N SER A 3 28.74 -2.84 3.60
CA SER A 3 27.44 -2.19 3.65
C SER A 3 27.00 -1.91 2.22
N HIS A 4 26.35 -2.88 1.57
CA HIS A 4 25.67 -2.64 0.30
C HIS A 4 24.51 -1.66 0.61
N PRO A 5 24.48 -0.44 0.06
CA PRO A 5 23.27 0.36 0.12
C PRO A 5 22.21 -0.43 -0.63
N GLY A 6 21.25 -1.02 0.09
CA GLY A 6 20.16 -1.77 -0.52
C GLY A 6 19.53 -0.94 -1.64
N PRO A 7 19.05 -1.57 -2.72
CA PRO A 7 18.44 -0.83 -3.82
C PRO A 7 17.40 0.15 -3.26
N PRO A 8 17.29 1.37 -3.82
CA PRO A 8 16.26 2.31 -3.42
C PRO A 8 14.91 1.59 -3.39
N PRO A 9 14.03 1.88 -2.41
CA PRO A 9 12.76 1.17 -2.29
C PRO A 9 12.09 1.16 -3.66
N PRO A 10 11.66 -0.01 -4.16
CA PRO A 10 11.21 -0.13 -5.54
C PRO A 10 10.03 0.82 -5.72
N ALA A 11 10.21 1.85 -6.54
CA ALA A 11 9.11 2.62 -7.07
C ALA A 11 8.22 1.67 -7.88
N CYS A 12 6.91 1.91 -7.88
CA CYS A 12 5.99 1.08 -8.66
C CYS A 12 6.38 1.10 -10.15
N GLY A 13 6.67 -0.07 -10.71
CA GLY A 13 6.98 -0.24 -12.13
C GLY A 13 5.74 -0.41 -13.02
N CYS A 14 4.54 -0.32 -12.47
CA CYS A 14 3.30 -0.42 -13.23
C CYS A 14 2.98 0.89 -13.98
N LEU A 15 2.25 0.78 -15.08
CA LEU A 15 1.71 1.91 -15.85
C LEU A 15 0.16 1.80 -15.87
N PRO A 16 -0.59 2.78 -15.32
CA PRO A 16 -0.12 3.91 -14.52
C PRO A 16 0.51 3.46 -13.19
N ALA A 17 1.33 4.31 -12.58
CA ALA A 17 1.95 4.01 -11.29
C ALA A 17 0.87 3.82 -10.21
N TRP A 18 1.05 2.81 -9.37
CA TRP A 18 0.14 2.45 -8.28
C TRP A 18 -1.31 2.21 -8.72
N PRO A 19 -1.56 1.33 -9.72
CA PRO A 19 -2.90 1.13 -10.28
C PRO A 19 -3.84 0.47 -9.28
N ALA A 20 -3.30 -0.37 -8.40
CA ALA A 20 -4.00 -1.00 -7.30
C ALA A 20 -3.01 -1.26 -6.14
N LEU A 21 -3.48 -0.97 -4.92
CA LEU A 21 -2.75 -1.17 -3.68
C LEU A 21 -3.51 -2.14 -2.77
N THR A 22 -2.77 -2.97 -2.06
CA THR A 22 -3.29 -3.85 -1.02
C THR A 22 -2.42 -3.74 0.23
N THR A 23 -3.00 -4.01 1.38
CA THR A 23 -2.27 -4.17 2.64
C THR A 23 -2.69 -5.47 3.29
N VAL A 24 -1.80 -6.09 4.07
CA VAL A 24 -2.17 -7.23 4.91
C VAL A 24 -2.35 -6.72 6.34
N ILE A 25 -3.56 -6.82 6.88
CA ILE A 25 -3.88 -6.51 8.27
C ILE A 25 -4.31 -7.82 8.92
N GLU A 26 -3.59 -8.24 9.95
CA GLU A 26 -3.89 -9.48 10.70
C GLU A 26 -4.06 -10.71 9.78
N GLY A 27 -3.18 -10.86 8.79
CA GLY A 27 -3.22 -11.97 7.83
C GLY A 27 -4.26 -11.81 6.69
N THR A 28 -5.09 -10.78 6.72
CA THR A 28 -6.10 -10.53 5.69
C THR A 28 -5.68 -9.43 4.72
N ALA A 29 -5.76 -9.71 3.42
CA ALA A 29 -5.50 -8.70 2.39
C ALA A 29 -6.70 -7.75 2.23
N HIS A 30 -6.45 -6.45 2.36
CA HIS A 30 -7.45 -5.41 2.17
C HIS A 30 -7.06 -4.47 1.03
N PRO A 31 -7.99 -4.16 0.10
CA PRO A 31 -7.75 -3.13 -0.90
C PRO A 31 -7.64 -1.77 -0.21
N VAL A 32 -6.67 -0.97 -0.66
CA VAL A 32 -6.41 0.36 -0.13
C VAL A 32 -6.21 1.36 -1.28
N VAL A 33 -6.39 2.63 -0.98
CA VAL A 33 -6.12 3.74 -1.91
C VAL A 33 -5.24 4.78 -1.23
N PRO A 34 -4.44 5.53 -2.00
CA PRO A 34 -3.78 6.72 -1.50
C PRO A 34 -4.77 7.64 -0.77
N SER A 35 -4.34 8.25 0.32
CA SER A 35 -5.13 9.18 1.10
C SER A 35 -4.31 10.45 1.33
N PRO A 36 -4.94 11.64 1.38
CA PRO A 36 -4.22 12.86 1.72
C PRO A 36 -3.79 12.92 3.19
N ALA A 37 -4.33 12.06 4.06
CA ALA A 37 -4.06 12.07 5.50
C ALA A 37 -3.61 10.69 6.00
N HIS A 38 -2.71 10.68 6.98
CA HIS A 38 -2.32 9.47 7.67
C HIS A 38 -3.50 8.92 8.49
N THR A 39 -3.80 7.64 8.28
CA THR A 39 -4.68 6.87 9.15
C THR A 39 -3.84 6.02 10.11
N PRO A 40 -4.37 5.62 11.28
CA PRO A 40 -3.68 4.67 12.16
C PRO A 40 -3.26 3.40 11.42
N ALA A 41 -4.11 2.90 10.53
CA ALA A 41 -3.79 1.75 9.69
C ALA A 41 -2.56 2.00 8.79
N SER A 42 -2.46 3.19 8.17
CA SER A 42 -1.29 3.53 7.33
C SER A 42 0.01 3.75 8.09
N ALA A 43 -0.07 4.03 9.39
CA ALA A 43 1.12 4.11 10.25
C ALA A 43 1.59 2.73 10.71
N LEU A 44 0.67 1.75 10.81
CA LEU A 44 0.95 0.42 11.35
C LEU A 44 1.24 -0.62 10.28
N TYR A 45 0.66 -0.48 9.08
CA TYR A 45 0.75 -1.48 8.03
C TYR A 45 1.30 -0.89 6.73
N LEU A 46 2.10 -1.67 6.02
CA LEU A 46 2.69 -1.28 4.75
C LEU A 46 1.78 -1.70 3.58
N ALA A 47 1.32 -0.73 2.81
CA ALA A 47 0.64 -1.00 1.55
C ALA A 47 1.65 -1.42 0.48
N ARG A 48 1.23 -2.29 -0.44
CA ARG A 48 2.01 -2.76 -1.58
C ARG A 48 1.20 -2.71 -2.85
N CYS A 49 1.87 -2.48 -3.97
CA CYS A 49 1.24 -2.63 -5.28
C CYS A 49 0.87 -4.09 -5.53
N THR A 50 -0.35 -4.35 -5.97
CA THR A 50 -0.79 -5.71 -6.33
C THR A 50 -0.17 -6.20 -7.63
N GLY A 51 0.28 -5.29 -8.51
CA GLY A 51 0.89 -5.63 -9.80
C GLY A 51 2.37 -5.99 -9.69
N CYS A 52 3.19 -5.10 -9.11
CA CYS A 52 4.64 -5.27 -9.03
C CYS A 52 5.19 -5.55 -7.62
N GLY A 53 4.34 -5.56 -6.58
CA GLY A 53 4.77 -5.81 -5.20
C GLY A 53 5.51 -4.65 -4.53
N ALA A 54 5.73 -3.53 -5.24
CA ALA A 54 6.40 -2.33 -4.72
C ALA A 54 5.76 -1.83 -3.42
N ALA A 55 6.58 -1.42 -2.46
CA ALA A 55 6.16 -0.90 -1.17
C ALA A 55 5.68 0.56 -1.31
N TYR A 56 4.46 0.84 -0.89
CA TYR A 56 3.88 2.18 -0.89
C TYR A 56 4.08 2.84 0.47
N THR A 57 4.89 3.90 0.51
CA THR A 57 5.28 4.60 1.73
C THR A 57 4.39 5.80 2.08
N GLY A 58 3.44 6.14 1.20
CA GLY A 58 2.53 7.26 1.40
C GLY A 58 1.35 6.93 2.33
N PRO A 59 0.65 7.95 2.83
CA PRO A 59 -0.61 7.77 3.52
C PRO A 59 -1.65 7.05 2.64
N TRP A 60 -2.36 6.09 3.22
CA TRP A 60 -3.40 5.33 2.55
C TRP A 60 -4.59 5.10 3.47
N LYS A 61 -5.73 4.79 2.85
CA LYS A 61 -6.95 4.38 3.56
C LYS A 61 -7.49 3.10 2.94
N ARG A 62 -8.16 2.30 3.74
CA ARG A 62 -8.90 1.13 3.24
C ARG A 62 -10.00 1.59 2.29
N LEU A 63 -10.13 0.89 1.17
CA LEU A 63 -11.36 0.93 0.39
C LEU A 63 -12.43 0.23 1.24
N SER A 64 -13.20 1.02 1.98
CA SER A 64 -14.41 0.51 2.61
C SER A 64 -15.43 0.28 1.52
N THR A 65 -15.70 -0.97 1.18
CA THR A 65 -16.97 -1.36 0.56
C THR A 65 -18.05 -1.13 1.60
N SER A 66 -18.45 0.13 1.80
CA SER A 66 -19.71 0.43 2.47
C SER A 66 -20.79 -0.06 1.52
N SER A 67 -21.21 -1.32 1.69
CA SER A 67 -22.46 -1.79 1.15
C SER A 67 -23.53 -0.85 1.69
N ARG A 68 -24.10 -0.01 0.83
CA ARG A 68 -25.36 0.68 1.13
C ARG A 68 -26.34 -0.42 1.57
N ALA A 69 -26.73 -0.38 2.83
CA ALA A 69 -27.86 -1.14 3.32
C ALA A 69 -29.11 -0.72 2.54
N ALA A 70 -29.92 -1.72 2.20
CA ALA A 70 -31.17 -1.64 1.43
C ALA A 70 -32.25 -0.81 2.13
#